data_AF-T0PIX1-F1
#
_entry.id   AF-T0PIX1-F1
#
_cell.length_a   1.000
_cell.length_b   1.000
_cell.length_c   1.000
_cell.angle_alpha   90.00
_cell.angle_beta   90.00
_cell.angle_gamma   90.00
#
_symmetry.space_group_name_H-M   'P 1'
#
loop_
_entity.id
_entity.type
_entity.pdbx_description
1 polymer ?
#
loop_
_entity_poly.entity_id
_entity_poly.type
_entity_poly.pdbx_seq_one_letter_code
_entity_poly.pdbx_strand_id
1 'polypeptide(L)'
;MSKLFTLIADYYLLIQDNFPLGIFFFCIVQITYILRHSYMEKKRYRNLIFLCTSIIFSILIFFRVKLEPLDNNLVFLALIYAALLVTSVYVALSTLKRSKYSKKSSYLIGIGMCLFFLCDINVGLNALIGETTLNNMITPKIKFLIGYLIWLFYAPSQVLLACSGFKSKGSQT
;
A
#
# COMPACT_ATOMS: atom_id res chain seq x y z
N MET A 1 -8.11 13.87 3.47
CA MET A 1 -7.29 13.30 4.57
C MET A 1 -6.22 12.35 4.03
N SER A 2 -6.55 11.17 3.48
CA SER A 2 -5.51 10.22 3.00
C SER A 2 -4.51 10.82 1.99
N LYS A 3 -4.98 11.62 1.03
CA LYS A 3 -4.14 12.27 0.00
C LYS A 3 -3.03 13.19 0.54
N LEU A 4 -3.31 13.91 1.63
CA LEU A 4 -2.33 14.82 2.24
C LEU A 4 -1.22 14.02 2.90
N PHE A 5 -1.57 12.95 3.61
CA PHE A 5 -0.59 12.05 4.23
C PHE A 5 0.22 11.28 3.19
N THR A 6 -0.36 10.93 2.04
CA THR A 6 0.40 10.36 0.91
C THR A 6 1.42 11.35 0.36
N LEU A 7 1.05 12.62 0.17
CA LEU A 7 2.00 13.64 -0.29
C LEU A 7 3.13 13.88 0.72
N ILE A 8 2.83 13.88 2.02
CA ILE A 8 3.84 13.97 3.07
C ILE A 8 4.76 12.73 3.05
N ALA A 9 4.18 11.53 2.88
CA ALA A 9 4.96 10.30 2.77
C ALA A 9 5.91 10.33 1.56
N ASP A 10 5.41 10.74 0.39
CA ASP A 10 6.19 10.87 -0.84
C ASP A 10 7.32 11.89 -0.67
N TYR A 11 7.07 13.01 -0.01
CA TYR A 11 8.11 14.01 0.28
C TYR A 11 9.25 13.40 1.09
N TYR A 12 8.94 12.69 2.18
CA TYR A 12 9.97 12.07 3.02
C TYR A 12 10.71 10.93 2.30
N LEU A 13 10.00 10.16 1.47
CA LEU A 13 10.57 9.01 0.76
C LEU A 13 11.43 9.41 -0.44
N LEU A 14 10.99 10.39 -1.24
CA LEU A 14 11.62 10.73 -2.53
C LEU A 14 12.54 11.96 -2.47
N ILE A 15 12.29 12.90 -1.57
CA ILE A 15 13.05 14.16 -1.50
C ILE A 15 14.03 14.15 -0.33
N GLN A 16 13.61 13.64 0.82
CA GLN A 16 14.41 13.65 2.05
C GLN A 16 15.23 12.36 2.26
N ASP A 17 14.99 11.30 1.46
CA ASP A 17 15.55 9.95 1.63
C ASP A 17 15.38 9.39 3.06
N ASN A 18 14.35 9.85 3.79
CA ASN A 18 14.04 9.42 5.14
C ASN A 18 13.00 8.29 5.10
N PHE A 19 13.48 7.09 4.77
CA PHE A 19 12.64 5.89 4.64
C PHE A 19 11.79 5.58 5.87
N PRO A 20 12.30 5.66 7.12
CA PRO A 20 11.47 5.39 8.31
C PRO A 20 10.25 6.32 8.43
N LEU A 21 10.43 7.63 8.24
CA LEU A 21 9.33 8.59 8.29
C LEU A 21 8.35 8.40 7.12
N GLY A 22 8.86 8.15 5.91
CA GLY A 22 8.03 7.88 4.74
C GLY A 22 7.10 6.67 4.98
N ILE A 23 7.67 5.53 5.38
CA ILE A 23 6.91 4.30 5.67
C ILE A 23 5.91 4.52 6.82
N PHE A 24 6.30 5.27 7.86
CA PHE A 24 5.39 5.61 8.95
C PHE A 24 4.15 6.38 8.48
N PHE A 25 4.32 7.41 7.63
CA PHE A 25 3.18 8.12 7.06
C PHE A 25 2.34 7.23 6.13
N PHE A 26 2.98 6.34 5.39
CA PHE A 26 2.25 5.33 4.60
C PHE A 26 1.42 4.39 5.49
N CYS A 27 1.91 3.98 6.67
CA CYS A 27 1.10 3.22 7.64
C CYS A 27 -0.18 3.98 8.03
N ILE A 28 -0.08 5.29 8.31
CA ILE A 28 -1.24 6.14 8.63
C ILE A 28 -2.23 6.20 7.46
N VAL A 29 -1.72 6.29 6.23
CA VAL A 29 -2.54 6.24 5.01
C VAL A 29 -3.30 4.91 4.92
N GLN A 30 -2.64 3.77 5.14
CA GLN A 30 -3.29 2.46 5.09
C GLN A 30 -4.33 2.26 6.18
N ILE A 31 -4.03 2.70 7.41
CA ILE A 31 -5.00 2.70 8.52
C ILE A 31 -6.23 3.53 8.14
N THR A 32 -6.03 4.70 7.53
CA THR A 32 -7.13 5.54 7.06
C THR A 32 -7.98 4.84 6.00
N TYR A 33 -7.37 4.13 5.04
CA TYR A 33 -8.10 3.34 4.05
C TYR A 33 -8.88 2.18 4.67
N ILE A 34 -8.26 1.42 5.57
CA ILE A 34 -8.92 0.32 6.30
C ILE A 34 -10.11 0.88 7.08
N LEU A 35 -9.94 1.95 7.85
CA LEU A 35 -11.02 2.55 8.63
C LEU A 35 -12.14 3.08 7.74
N ARG A 36 -11.82 3.82 6.67
CA ARG A 36 -12.82 4.38 5.74
C ARG A 36 -13.68 3.28 5.09
N HIS A 37 -13.06 2.19 4.67
CA HIS A 37 -13.77 1.10 3.99
C HIS A 37 -14.41 0.09 4.96
N SER A 38 -13.90 -0.03 6.20
CA SER A 38 -14.37 -0.96 7.23
C SER A 38 -15.46 -0.36 8.15
N TYR A 39 -15.49 0.96 8.33
CA TYR A 39 -16.48 1.65 9.20
C TYR A 39 -17.94 1.39 8.80
N MET A 40 -18.18 0.90 7.59
CA MET A 40 -19.53 0.74 7.03
C MET A 40 -19.98 -0.72 6.93
N GLU A 41 -19.28 -1.63 7.60
CA GLU A 41 -19.52 -3.07 7.53
C GLU A 41 -20.18 -3.64 8.79
N LYS A 42 -21.29 -4.39 8.62
CA LYS A 42 -21.89 -5.19 9.71
C LYS A 42 -20.94 -6.29 10.24
N LYS A 43 -19.94 -6.69 9.44
CA LYS A 43 -18.93 -7.72 9.74
C LYS A 43 -17.52 -7.15 9.93
N ARG A 44 -17.41 -5.97 10.56
CA ARG A 44 -16.14 -5.29 10.90
C ARG A 44 -15.10 -6.23 11.54
N TYR A 45 -15.55 -7.19 12.34
CA TYR A 45 -14.70 -8.18 12.98
C TYR A 45 -13.88 -9.04 11.99
N ARG A 46 -14.37 -9.32 10.78
CA ARG A 46 -13.63 -10.10 9.78
C ARG A 46 -12.40 -9.35 9.26
N ASN A 47 -12.52 -8.04 9.05
CA ASN A 47 -11.40 -7.20 8.63
C ASN A 47 -10.36 -7.07 9.74
N LEU A 48 -10.82 -6.99 11.00
CA LEU A 48 -9.92 -6.96 12.16
C LEU A 48 -9.20 -8.30 12.35
N ILE A 49 -9.90 -9.43 12.19
CA ILE A 49 -9.27 -10.76 12.21
C ILE A 49 -8.22 -10.86 11.12
N PHE A 50 -8.55 -10.44 9.89
CA PHE A 50 -7.61 -10.46 8.76
C PHE A 50 -6.37 -9.60 9.04
N LEU A 51 -6.56 -8.41 9.60
CA LEU A 51 -5.47 -7.53 10.02
C LEU A 51 -4.59 -8.21 11.07
N CYS A 52 -5.18 -8.75 12.13
CA CYS A 52 -4.44 -9.45 13.19
C CYS A 52 -3.67 -10.64 12.62
N THR A 53 -4.29 -11.45 11.76
CA THR A 53 -3.59 -12.57 11.10
C THR A 53 -2.44 -12.10 10.22
N SER A 54 -2.61 -10.99 9.50
CA SER A 54 -1.55 -10.44 8.65
C SER A 54 -0.38 -9.89 9.48
N ILE A 55 -0.66 -9.26 10.63
CA ILE A 55 0.38 -8.77 11.54
C ILE A 55 1.15 -9.94 12.17
N ILE A 56 0.44 -10.98 12.64
CA ILE A 56 1.08 -12.19 13.20
C ILE A 56 1.98 -12.82 12.16
N PHE A 57 1.51 -12.96 10.91
CA PHE A 57 2.30 -13.51 9.83
C PHE A 57 3.56 -12.67 9.53
N SER A 58 3.43 -11.33 9.49
CA SER A 58 4.57 -10.42 9.36
C SER A 58 5.60 -10.58 10.48
N ILE A 59 5.15 -10.73 11.73
CA ILE A 59 6.04 -10.97 12.88
C ILE A 59 6.77 -12.31 12.75
N LEU A 60 6.06 -13.36 12.33
CA LEU A 60 6.68 -14.67 12.09
C LEU A 60 7.75 -14.61 10.99
N ILE A 61 7.51 -13.86 9.91
CA ILE A 61 8.51 -13.62 8.86
C ILE A 61 9.73 -12.90 9.43
N PHE A 62 9.53 -11.84 10.23
CA PHE A 62 10.62 -11.08 10.83
C PHE A 62 11.58 -11.97 11.63
N PHE A 63 11.06 -12.89 12.44
CA PHE A 63 11.90 -13.81 13.22
C PHE A 63 12.57 -14.90 12.37
N ARG A 64 12.08 -15.19 11.17
CA ARG A 64 12.62 -16.23 10.29
C ARG A 64 13.63 -15.71 9.29
N VAL A 65 13.49 -14.46 8.83
CA VAL A 65 14.33 -13.87 7.81
C VAL A 65 15.32 -12.91 8.46
N LYS A 66 16.60 -13.30 8.49
CA LYS A 66 17.70 -12.38 8.80
C LYS A 66 18.10 -11.67 7.53
N LEU A 67 17.80 -10.37 7.44
CA LEU A 67 18.25 -9.50 6.35
C LEU A 67 19.46 -8.70 6.82
N GLU A 68 20.60 -9.36 7.03
CA GLU A 68 21.88 -8.66 7.25
C GLU A 68 22.39 -8.24 5.87
N PRO A 69 22.06 -7.02 5.41
CA PRO A 69 22.56 -5.80 6.06
C PRO A 69 21.54 -4.65 6.27
N LEU A 70 20.23 -4.90 6.15
CA LEU A 70 19.22 -3.86 6.36
C LEU A 70 19.01 -3.55 7.85
N ASP A 71 18.70 -2.28 8.15
CA ASP A 71 18.30 -1.86 9.49
C ASP A 71 17.06 -2.64 9.95
N ASN A 72 17.22 -3.44 11.01
CA ASN A 72 16.17 -4.26 11.61
C ASN A 72 14.91 -3.44 11.95
N ASN A 73 15.06 -2.18 12.35
CA ASN A 73 13.92 -1.31 12.67
C ASN A 73 13.13 -0.95 11.40
N LEU A 74 13.82 -0.68 10.30
CA LEU A 74 13.21 -0.38 9.01
C LEU A 74 12.51 -1.61 8.44
N VAL A 75 13.14 -2.79 8.53
CA VAL A 75 12.53 -4.06 8.11
C VAL A 75 11.26 -4.35 8.91
N PHE A 76 11.31 -4.17 10.24
CA PHE A 76 10.16 -4.37 11.11
C PHE A 76 9.00 -3.41 10.73
N LEU A 77 9.31 -2.13 10.54
CA LEU A 77 8.32 -1.13 10.13
C LEU A 77 7.73 -1.44 8.74
N ALA A 78 8.56 -1.88 7.79
CA ALA A 78 8.13 -2.29 6.46
C ALA A 78 7.22 -3.52 6.48
N LEU A 79 7.45 -4.47 7.40
CA LEU A 79 6.59 -5.65 7.56
C LEU A 79 5.23 -5.33 8.18
N ILE A 80 5.18 -4.39 9.14
CA ILE A 80 3.92 -3.82 9.65
C ILE A 80 3.18 -3.13 8.51
N TYR A 81 3.89 -2.31 7.75
CA TYR A 81 3.35 -1.63 6.59
C TYR A 81 2.74 -2.61 5.58
N ALA A 82 3.47 -3.67 5.22
CA ALA A 82 3.01 -4.70 4.31
C ALA A 82 1.71 -5.36 4.80
N ALA A 83 1.59 -5.66 6.10
CA ALA A 83 0.37 -6.22 6.66
C ALA A 83 -0.83 -5.26 6.56
N LEU A 84 -0.60 -3.97 6.83
CA LEU A 84 -1.61 -2.93 6.67
C LEU A 84 -2.03 -2.79 5.20
N LEU A 85 -1.07 -2.80 4.29
CA LEU A 85 -1.30 -2.68 2.86
C LEU A 85 -2.12 -3.87 2.32
N VAL A 86 -1.75 -5.11 2.65
CA VAL A 86 -2.52 -6.31 2.25
C VAL A 86 -3.95 -6.25 2.81
N THR A 87 -4.10 -5.83 4.06
CA THR A 87 -5.43 -5.62 4.66
C THR A 87 -6.22 -4.55 3.91
N SER A 88 -5.60 -3.43 3.56
CA SER A 88 -6.26 -2.34 2.84
C SER A 88 -6.78 -2.78 1.47
N VAL A 89 -6.02 -3.62 0.75
CA VAL A 89 -6.42 -4.22 -0.54
C VAL A 89 -7.58 -5.18 -0.35
N TYR A 90 -7.50 -6.07 0.64
CA TYR A 90 -8.61 -6.99 0.96
C TYR A 90 -9.91 -6.24 1.25
N VAL A 91 -9.84 -5.21 2.10
CA VAL A 91 -11.01 -4.40 2.44
C VAL A 91 -11.50 -3.63 1.22
N ALA A 92 -10.61 -3.10 0.37
CA ALA A 92 -10.98 -2.43 -0.87
C ALA A 92 -11.72 -3.37 -1.85
N LEU A 93 -11.20 -4.57 -2.10
CA LEU A 93 -11.84 -5.56 -2.97
C LEU A 93 -13.19 -6.03 -2.40
N SER A 94 -13.29 -6.12 -1.07
CA SER A 94 -14.55 -6.46 -0.42
C SER A 94 -15.65 -5.42 -0.68
N THR A 95 -15.31 -4.17 -1.04
CA THR A 95 -16.30 -3.14 -1.40
C THR A 95 -17.01 -3.41 -2.73
N LEU A 96 -16.39 -4.17 -3.65
CA LEU A 96 -16.99 -4.54 -4.94
C LEU A 96 -18.27 -5.38 -4.78
N LYS A 97 -18.32 -6.20 -3.72
CA LYS A 97 -19.47 -7.07 -3.41
C LYS A 97 -20.57 -6.35 -2.62
N ARG A 98 -20.41 -5.06 -2.30
CA ARG A 98 -21.29 -4.30 -1.40
C ARG A 98 -22.09 -3.26 -2.18
N SER A 99 -23.35 -3.04 -1.78
CA SER A 99 -24.27 -2.10 -2.43
C SER A 99 -24.08 -0.62 -2.07
N LYS A 100 -23.08 -0.28 -1.25
CA LYS A 100 -22.96 1.06 -0.66
C LYS A 100 -22.25 2.09 -1.53
N TYR A 101 -21.23 1.68 -2.25
CA TYR A 101 -20.57 2.53 -3.24
C TYR A 101 -21.27 2.32 -4.57
N SER A 102 -21.36 3.36 -5.40
CA SER A 102 -21.77 3.16 -6.79
C SER A 102 -20.81 2.16 -7.43
N LYS A 103 -21.31 1.28 -8.31
CA LYS A 103 -20.46 0.27 -8.97
C LYS A 103 -19.16 0.89 -9.49
N LYS A 104 -19.27 2.06 -10.14
CA LYS A 104 -18.12 2.86 -10.62
C LYS A 104 -17.13 3.21 -9.50
N SER A 105 -17.57 3.75 -8.38
CA SER A 105 -16.70 4.12 -7.26
C SER A 105 -16.04 2.88 -6.62
N SER A 106 -16.76 1.76 -6.46
CA SER A 106 -16.17 0.52 -5.96
C SER A 106 -15.05 0.00 -6.86
N TYR A 107 -15.23 0.03 -8.19
CA TYR A 107 -14.20 -0.37 -9.14
C TYR A 107 -12.98 0.54 -9.08
N LEU A 108 -13.17 1.86 -8.99
CA LEU A 108 -12.07 2.82 -8.83
C LEU A 108 -11.26 2.57 -7.56
N ILE A 109 -11.92 2.25 -6.43
CA ILE A 109 -11.25 1.92 -5.17
C ILE A 109 -10.47 0.60 -5.30
N GLY A 110 -11.11 -0.45 -5.84
CA GLY A 110 -10.49 -1.76 -5.99
C GLY A 110 -9.26 -1.73 -6.90
N ILE A 111 -9.41 -1.17 -8.10
CA ILE A 111 -8.30 -1.07 -9.07
C ILE A 111 -7.21 -0.13 -8.52
N GLY A 112 -7.59 1.01 -7.95
CA GLY A 112 -6.64 1.96 -7.35
C GLY A 112 -5.79 1.31 -6.25
N MET A 113 -6.40 0.58 -5.32
CA MET A 113 -5.66 -0.11 -4.26
C MET A 113 -4.79 -1.27 -4.78
N CYS A 114 -5.23 -1.99 -5.81
CA CYS A 114 -4.40 -3.03 -6.43
C CYS A 114 -3.17 -2.44 -7.13
N LEU A 115 -3.34 -1.35 -7.88
CA LEU A 115 -2.20 -0.66 -8.52
C LEU A 115 -1.24 -0.07 -7.48
N PHE A 116 -1.78 0.50 -6.40
CA PHE A 116 -0.97 1.00 -5.29
C PHE A 116 -0.15 -0.14 -4.65
N PHE A 117 -0.75 -1.31 -4.44
CA PHE A 117 -0.03 -2.49 -3.95
C PHE A 117 1.07 -2.97 -4.91
N LEU A 118 0.81 -3.01 -6.22
CA LEU A 118 1.81 -3.38 -7.22
C LEU A 118 2.96 -2.37 -7.27
N CYS A 119 2.67 -1.07 -7.12
CA CYS A 119 3.69 -0.03 -6.98
C CYS A 119 4.63 -0.35 -5.82
N ASP A 120 4.08 -0.59 -4.63
CA ASP A 120 4.88 -0.82 -3.43
C ASP A 120 5.70 -2.12 -3.46
N ILE A 121 5.18 -3.17 -4.11
CA ILE A 121 6.00 -4.37 -4.38
C ILE A 121 7.24 -3.99 -5.20
N ASN A 122 7.09 -3.15 -6.23
CA ASN A 122 8.22 -2.72 -7.04
C ASN A 122 9.16 -1.77 -6.27
N VAL A 123 8.64 -0.91 -5.38
CA VAL A 123 9.46 -0.09 -4.47
C VAL A 123 10.29 -0.96 -3.54
N GLY A 124 9.66 -1.94 -2.89
CA GLY A 124 10.35 -2.89 -2.01
C GLY A 124 11.39 -3.73 -2.76
N LEU A 125 11.04 -4.20 -3.96
CA LEU A 125 11.99 -4.92 -4.81
C LEU A 125 13.17 -4.03 -5.23
N ASN A 126 12.92 -2.79 -5.63
CA ASN A 126 13.98 -1.84 -5.98
C ASN A 126 14.91 -1.55 -4.79
N ALA A 127 14.37 -1.47 -3.57
CA ALA A 127 15.17 -1.33 -2.35
C ALA A 127 16.06 -2.57 -2.11
N LEU A 128 15.52 -3.79 -2.28
CA LEU A 128 16.28 -5.03 -2.16
C LEU A 128 17.34 -5.20 -3.26
N ILE A 129 17.11 -4.68 -4.46
CA ILE A 129 18.10 -4.68 -5.57
C ILE A 129 19.18 -3.62 -5.34
N GLY A 130 18.86 -2.54 -4.63
CA GLY A 130 19.84 -1.54 -4.20
C GLY A 130 20.96 -2.11 -3.34
N GLU A 131 20.73 -3.26 -2.69
CA GLU A 131 21.75 -3.98 -1.93
C GLU A 131 22.86 -4.53 -2.83
N THR A 132 24.11 -4.32 -2.41
CA THR A 132 25.31 -4.59 -3.20
C THR A 132 25.41 -6.04 -3.68
N THR A 133 24.90 -6.99 -2.90
CA THR A 133 24.94 -8.42 -3.24
C THR A 133 23.97 -8.78 -4.37
N LEU A 134 22.76 -8.20 -4.37
CA LEU A 134 21.73 -8.50 -5.36
C LEU A 134 21.91 -7.66 -6.64
N ASN A 135 22.45 -6.44 -6.51
CA ASN A 135 22.75 -5.54 -7.63
C ASN A 135 23.72 -6.17 -8.64
N ASN A 136 24.69 -6.98 -8.17
CA ASN A 136 25.64 -7.67 -9.04
C ASN A 136 25.03 -8.88 -9.78
N MET A 137 23.93 -9.44 -9.27
CA MET A 137 23.24 -10.59 -9.89
C MET A 137 22.18 -10.17 -10.91
N ILE A 138 21.72 -8.91 -10.86
CA ILE A 138 20.58 -8.44 -11.66
C ILE A 138 21.05 -7.55 -12.80
N THR A 139 20.56 -7.82 -14.01
CA THR A 139 20.87 -7.02 -15.20
C THR A 139 20.34 -5.59 -15.08
N PRO A 140 21.08 -4.56 -15.54
CA PRO A 140 20.62 -3.16 -15.52
C PRO A 140 19.25 -2.93 -16.20
N LYS A 141 18.90 -3.76 -17.20
CA LYS A 141 17.58 -3.74 -17.86
C LYS A 141 16.43 -4.05 -16.89
N ILE A 142 16.62 -5.01 -15.97
CA ILE A 142 15.61 -5.40 -14.98
C ILE A 142 15.45 -4.29 -13.94
N LYS A 143 16.55 -3.70 -13.48
CA LYS A 143 16.53 -2.57 -12.54
C LYS A 143 15.77 -1.38 -13.13
N PHE A 144 16.03 -1.04 -14.39
CA PHE A 144 15.29 0.00 -15.11
C PHE A 144 13.80 -0.33 -15.22
N LEU A 145 13.46 -1.57 -15.58
CA LEU A 145 12.07 -2.00 -15.70
C LEU A 145 11.32 -1.86 -14.36
N ILE A 146 11.92 -2.28 -13.26
CA ILE A 146 11.31 -2.17 -11.92
C ILE A 146 11.09 -0.70 -11.56
N GLY A 147 12.09 0.17 -11.78
CA GLY A 147 11.97 1.60 -11.58
C GLY A 147 10.83 2.22 -12.42
N TYR A 148 10.70 1.81 -13.68
CA TYR A 148 9.61 2.26 -14.56
C TYR A 148 8.23 1.76 -14.06
N LEU A 149 8.13 0.50 -13.62
CA LEU A 149 6.89 -0.08 -13.12
C LEU A 149 6.38 0.61 -11.85
N ILE A 150 7.27 1.11 -10.98
CA ILE A 150 6.88 1.93 -9.82
C ILE A 150 6.02 3.10 -10.28
N TRP A 151 6.52 3.92 -11.21
CA TRP A 151 5.80 5.11 -11.68
C TRP A 151 4.57 4.77 -12.51
N LEU A 152 4.66 3.70 -13.33
CA LEU A 152 3.54 3.22 -14.14
C LEU A 152 2.34 2.83 -13.28
N PHE A 153 2.56 2.23 -12.10
CA PHE A 153 1.48 1.86 -11.19
C PHE A 153 1.12 2.99 -10.23
N TYR A 154 2.09 3.79 -9.80
CA TYR A 154 1.90 4.84 -8.81
C TYR A 154 0.92 5.92 -9.31
N ALA A 155 1.22 6.58 -10.43
CA ALA A 155 0.42 7.73 -10.88
C ALA A 155 -1.05 7.38 -11.17
N PRO A 156 -1.37 6.28 -11.89
CA PRO A 156 -2.75 5.87 -12.09
C PRO A 156 -3.45 5.48 -10.78
N SER A 157 -2.74 4.84 -9.84
CA SER A 157 -3.32 4.50 -8.54
C SER A 157 -3.82 5.73 -7.78
N GLN A 158 -3.02 6.81 -7.74
CA GLN A 158 -3.37 8.05 -7.07
C GLN A 158 -4.56 8.73 -7.74
N VAL A 159 -4.61 8.75 -9.08
CA VAL A 159 -5.73 9.31 -9.83
C VAL A 159 -7.03 8.54 -9.55
N LEU A 160 -7.02 7.20 -9.61
CA LEU A 160 -8.21 6.39 -9.38
C LEU A 160 -8.73 6.53 -7.95
N LEU A 161 -7.83 6.46 -6.96
CA LEU A 161 -8.20 6.66 -5.56
C LEU A 161 -8.69 8.08 -5.30
N ALA A 162 -8.11 9.07 -5.98
CA ALA A 162 -8.57 10.45 -5.91
C ALA A 162 -9.96 10.65 -6.48
N CYS A 163 -10.25 10.02 -7.63
CA CYS A 163 -11.52 10.09 -8.32
C CYS A 163 -12.63 9.33 -7.59
N SER A 164 -12.30 8.23 -6.92
CA SER A 164 -13.27 7.41 -6.17
C SER A 164 -14.04 8.16 -5.09
N GLY A 165 -13.47 9.25 -4.57
CA GLY A 165 -14.06 10.08 -3.52
C GLY A 165 -15.00 11.18 -4.00
N PHE A 166 -15.09 11.45 -5.31
CA PHE A 166 -16.06 12.41 -5.82
C PHE A 166 -17.46 11.79 -5.74
N LYS A 167 -18.33 12.38 -4.92
CA LYS A 167 -19.77 12.14 -5.04
C LYS A 167 -20.21 12.67 -6.40
N SER A 168 -20.71 11.77 -7.25
CA SER A 168 -21.52 12.18 -8.39
C SER A 168 -22.70 12.99 -7.84
N LYS A 169 -22.70 14.31 -8.03
CA LYS A 169 -23.93 15.11 -7.93
C LYS A 169 -24.82 14.67 -9.09
N GLY A 170 -25.61 13.62 -8.90
CA GLY A 170 -26.46 13.08 -9.95
C GLY A 170 -26.95 11.67 -9.68
N SER A 171 -27.82 11.53 -8.68
CA SER A 171 -28.88 10.51 -8.61
C SER A 171 -29.76 10.81 -7.39
N GLN A 172 -30.38 11.99 -7.41
CA GLN A 172 -31.64 12.25 -6.73
C GLN A 172 -32.64 12.54 -7.85
N THR A 173 -33.22 11.48 -8.38
CA THR A 173 -34.49 11.47 -9.10
C THR A 173 -35.05 10.07 -8.90
#